data_AF-A0AA42IH53-F1
#
_entry.id   AF-A0AA42IH53-F1
#
_cell.length_a   1.000
_cell.length_b   1.000
_cell.length_c   1.000
_cell.angle_alpha   90.00
_cell.angle_beta   90.00
_cell.angle_gamma   90.00
#
_symmetry.space_group_name_H-M   'P 1'
#
loop_
_entity.id
_entity.type
_entity.pdbx_description
1 polymer ?
#
loop_
_entity_poly.entity_id
_entity_poly.type
_entity_poly.pdbx_seq_one_letter_code
_entity_poly.pdbx_strand_id
1 'polypeptide(L)'
;TDVKFAVNNMLKAITASLLMEQILAPNFKFKTKRDDEDIVPPGTLTIKGFKEPSTAKTKAIIENDLVDLKAAILQDAKVIAGSAGKVEPEVVNKVLIPKIIQTKYPDLTKAELEEVSQYLVVDSVISTAEVKEVGDKKFIRMADKFINIEDLNIDLIQSVNPFQKAFEILSKEVTVNVLKLIKEAIEATKISMTQEEAIELWPKLKAFKVQFGREPSLESNNLIEKRLAECLIYIREQRRRAGV
;
A
#
# COMPACT_ATOMS: atom_id res chain seq x y z
N THR A 1 20.92 -8.88 -2.81
CA THR A 1 19.98 -8.78 -3.95
C THR A 1 18.69 -9.53 -3.64
N ASP A 2 18.78 -10.65 -2.91
CA ASP A 2 17.64 -11.48 -2.54
C ASP A 2 16.64 -10.85 -1.57
N VAL A 3 17.03 -9.99 -0.63
CA VAL A 3 16.03 -9.45 0.32
C VAL A 3 15.14 -8.40 -0.32
N LYS A 4 15.69 -7.49 -1.15
CA LYS A 4 14.86 -6.57 -1.94
C LYS A 4 13.96 -7.32 -2.91
N PHE A 5 14.47 -8.38 -3.52
CA PHE A 5 13.70 -9.25 -4.40
C PHE A 5 12.61 -10.03 -3.66
N ALA A 6 12.90 -10.59 -2.48
CA ALA A 6 11.98 -11.33 -1.64
C ALA A 6 10.89 -10.43 -1.07
N VAL A 7 11.23 -9.20 -0.66
CA VAL A 7 10.26 -8.20 -0.18
C VAL A 7 9.40 -7.71 -1.32
N ASN A 8 9.99 -7.45 -2.48
CA ASN A 8 9.22 -7.09 -3.68
C ASN A 8 8.30 -8.23 -4.10
N ASN A 9 8.75 -9.49 -4.06
CA ASN A 9 7.93 -10.65 -4.37
C ASN A 9 6.86 -10.91 -3.31
N MET A 10 7.13 -10.67 -2.03
CA MET A 10 6.14 -10.73 -0.96
C MET A 10 5.08 -9.64 -1.17
N LEU A 11 5.51 -8.39 -1.39
CA LEU A 11 4.59 -7.29 -1.70
C LEU A 11 3.77 -7.58 -2.97
N LYS A 12 4.39 -8.15 -4.01
CA LYS A 12 3.68 -8.60 -5.23
C LYS A 12 2.69 -9.72 -4.94
N ALA A 13 3.05 -10.70 -4.11
CA ALA A 13 2.17 -11.81 -3.74
C ALA A 13 0.98 -11.33 -2.91
N ILE A 14 1.20 -10.37 -2.00
CA ILE A 14 0.14 -9.76 -1.20
C ILE A 14 -0.74 -8.88 -2.08
N THR A 15 -0.14 -8.07 -2.94
CA THR A 15 -0.87 -7.26 -3.93
C THR A 15 -1.69 -8.15 -4.84
N ALA A 16 -1.14 -9.26 -5.34
CA ALA A 16 -1.86 -10.23 -6.15
C ALA A 16 -3.01 -10.89 -5.38
N SER A 17 -2.80 -11.23 -4.10
CA SER A 17 -3.85 -11.83 -3.25
C SER A 17 -4.99 -10.85 -2.98
N LEU A 18 -4.66 -9.59 -2.68
CA LEU A 18 -5.63 -8.50 -2.51
C LEU A 18 -6.39 -8.19 -3.80
N LEU A 19 -5.70 -8.21 -4.94
CA LEU A 19 -6.33 -8.01 -6.25
C LEU A 19 -7.24 -9.18 -6.61
N MET A 20 -6.89 -10.43 -6.27
CA MET A 20 -7.79 -11.58 -6.46
C MET A 20 -9.05 -11.49 -5.61
N GLU A 21 -8.94 -11.00 -4.36
CA GLU A 21 -10.11 -10.72 -3.51
C GLU A 21 -11.01 -9.65 -4.14
N GLN A 22 -10.41 -8.63 -4.77
CA GLN A 22 -11.15 -7.58 -5.48
C GLN A 22 -11.77 -8.02 -6.81
N ILE A 23 -11.15 -8.97 -7.54
CA ILE A 23 -11.73 -9.53 -8.78
C ILE A 23 -13.00 -10.34 -8.49
N LEU A 24 -13.07 -10.94 -7.31
CA LEU A 24 -14.25 -11.68 -6.82
C LEU A 24 -15.30 -10.77 -6.17
N ALA A 25 -14.94 -9.51 -5.86
CA ALA A 25 -15.88 -8.53 -5.33
C ALA A 25 -16.91 -8.12 -6.40
N PRO A 26 -18.14 -7.80 -6.01
CA PRO A 26 -19.17 -7.36 -6.95
C PRO A 26 -18.70 -6.12 -7.74
N ASN A 27 -18.77 -6.20 -9.06
CA ASN A 27 -18.43 -5.09 -9.94
C ASN A 27 -19.56 -4.07 -9.94
N PHE A 28 -19.33 -2.92 -9.30
CA PHE A 28 -20.29 -1.83 -9.24
C PHE A 28 -20.10 -0.88 -10.41
N LYS A 29 -21.20 -0.50 -11.05
CA LYS A 29 -21.19 0.63 -12.00
C LYS A 29 -21.50 1.90 -11.23
N PHE A 30 -20.74 2.96 -11.47
CA PHE A 30 -20.95 4.25 -10.81
C PHE A 30 -21.57 5.25 -11.76
N LYS A 31 -22.57 5.99 -11.28
CA LYS A 31 -23.18 7.11 -12.00
C LYS A 31 -23.27 8.34 -11.12
N THR A 32 -23.22 9.50 -11.75
CA THR A 32 -23.49 10.75 -11.03
C THR A 32 -24.93 10.80 -10.57
N LYS A 33 -25.17 11.16 -9.30
CA LYS A 33 -26.54 11.32 -8.79
C LYS A 33 -27.12 12.63 -9.36
N ARG A 34 -28.18 12.51 -10.14
CA ARG A 34 -29.01 13.64 -10.62
C ARG A 34 -30.32 13.64 -9.85
N ASP A 35 -30.95 14.81 -9.71
CA ASP A 35 -32.20 14.97 -8.97
C ASP A 35 -33.41 14.40 -9.74
N ASP A 36 -33.26 14.12 -11.04
CA ASP A 36 -34.27 13.47 -11.87
C ASP A 36 -34.34 11.95 -11.60
N GLU A 37 -35.53 11.37 -11.77
CA GLU A 37 -35.80 9.92 -11.68
C GLU A 37 -35.11 9.14 -12.83
N ASP A 38 -33.78 9.13 -12.83
CA ASP A 38 -33.00 8.25 -13.69
C ASP A 38 -33.26 6.81 -13.24
N ILE A 39 -33.77 5.99 -14.16
CA ILE A 39 -33.90 4.54 -13.96
C ILE A 39 -32.49 3.99 -13.72
N VAL A 40 -32.16 3.73 -12.46
CA VAL A 40 -30.86 3.19 -12.05
C VAL A 40 -30.84 1.70 -12.38
N PRO A 41 -29.98 1.23 -13.31
CA PRO A 41 -29.89 -0.18 -13.62
C PRO A 41 -29.47 -0.98 -12.38
N PRO A 42 -29.96 -2.22 -12.20
CA PRO A 42 -29.54 -3.09 -11.11
C PRO A 42 -28.01 -3.22 -11.05
N GLY A 43 -27.42 -3.03 -9.87
CA GLY A 43 -25.96 -3.04 -9.69
C GLY A 43 -25.25 -1.71 -9.95
N THR A 44 -25.99 -0.61 -10.18
CA THR A 44 -25.42 0.73 -10.32
C THR A 44 -25.59 1.54 -9.03
N LEU A 45 -24.52 2.17 -8.56
CA LEU A 45 -24.52 3.09 -7.42
C LEU A 45 -24.49 4.54 -7.92
N THR A 46 -25.42 5.36 -7.42
CA THR A 46 -25.46 6.79 -7.71
C THR A 46 -24.73 7.56 -6.62
N ILE A 47 -23.81 8.45 -7.00
CA ILE A 47 -22.96 9.20 -6.08
C ILE A 47 -23.09 10.70 -6.39
N LYS A 48 -23.43 11.50 -5.38
CA LYS A 48 -23.48 12.97 -5.52
C LYS A 48 -22.07 13.50 -5.81
N GLY A 49 -21.95 14.38 -6.80
CA GLY A 49 -20.67 14.99 -7.19
C GLY A 49 -19.70 14.06 -7.92
N PHE A 50 -20.14 12.87 -8.37
CA PHE A 50 -19.31 11.96 -9.14
C PHE A 50 -19.05 12.48 -10.56
N LYS A 51 -17.79 12.52 -10.99
CA LYS A 51 -17.41 12.85 -12.37
C LYS A 51 -17.30 11.56 -13.18
N GLU A 52 -18.13 11.47 -14.20
CA GLU A 52 -18.12 10.33 -15.11
C GLU A 52 -16.98 10.48 -16.13
N PRO A 53 -16.36 9.37 -16.56
CA PRO A 53 -15.29 9.41 -17.54
C PRO A 53 -15.80 9.96 -18.88
N SER A 54 -15.24 11.09 -19.29
CA SER A 54 -15.72 11.86 -20.44
C SER A 54 -15.12 11.39 -21.76
N THR A 55 -13.89 10.87 -21.76
CA THR A 55 -13.16 10.48 -22.98
C THR A 55 -13.07 8.97 -23.16
N ALA A 56 -12.88 8.51 -24.40
CA ALA A 56 -12.64 7.09 -24.69
C ALA A 56 -11.36 6.58 -24.00
N LYS A 57 -10.38 7.46 -23.79
CA LYS A 57 -9.13 7.15 -23.09
C LYS A 57 -9.38 6.87 -21.60
N THR A 58 -10.11 7.75 -20.90
CA THR A 58 -10.40 7.55 -19.47
C THR A 58 -11.24 6.30 -19.24
N LYS A 59 -12.22 6.02 -20.10
CA LYS A 59 -12.99 4.76 -20.09
C LYS A 59 -12.09 3.53 -20.26
N ALA A 60 -11.20 3.54 -21.25
CA ALA A 60 -10.31 2.41 -21.51
C ALA A 60 -9.35 2.13 -20.33
N ILE A 61 -8.82 3.18 -19.69
CA ILE A 61 -7.96 3.05 -18.50
C ILE A 61 -8.75 2.45 -17.33
N ILE A 62 -9.98 2.90 -17.12
CA ILE A 62 -10.85 2.39 -16.05
C ILE A 62 -11.25 0.92 -16.28
N GLU A 63 -11.48 0.51 -17.52
CA GLU A 63 -11.91 -0.85 -17.82
C GLU A 63 -10.76 -1.87 -17.81
N ASN A 64 -9.58 -1.49 -18.31
CA ASN A 64 -8.50 -2.44 -18.55
C ASN A 64 -7.35 -2.32 -17.53
N ASP A 65 -7.05 -1.10 -17.07
CA ASP A 65 -5.80 -0.81 -16.35
C ASP A 65 -6.02 -0.53 -14.85
N LEU A 66 -7.26 -0.59 -14.37
CA LEU A 66 -7.62 -0.26 -13.00
C LEU A 66 -6.91 -1.16 -11.98
N VAL A 67 -6.83 -2.45 -12.26
CA VAL A 67 -6.12 -3.45 -11.45
C VAL A 67 -4.65 -3.09 -11.33
N ASP A 68 -4.00 -2.75 -12.43
CA ASP A 68 -2.59 -2.36 -12.45
C ASP A 68 -2.35 -1.02 -11.76
N LEU A 69 -3.29 -0.08 -11.87
CA LEU A 69 -3.24 1.19 -11.16
C LEU A 69 -3.32 0.99 -9.65
N LYS A 70 -4.26 0.17 -9.17
CA LYS A 70 -4.33 -0.22 -7.75
C LYS A 70 -3.04 -0.88 -7.30
N ALA A 71 -2.47 -1.76 -8.10
CA ALA A 71 -1.20 -2.42 -7.81
C ALA A 71 -0.04 -1.42 -7.66
N ALA A 72 0.08 -0.48 -8.61
CA ALA A 72 1.11 0.55 -8.57
C ALA A 72 0.98 1.45 -7.34
N ILE A 73 -0.26 1.77 -6.94
CA ILE A 73 -0.55 2.62 -5.78
C ILE A 73 -0.27 1.89 -4.46
N LEU A 74 -0.63 0.60 -4.36
CA LEU A 74 -0.32 -0.24 -3.20
C LEU A 74 1.18 -0.48 -3.01
N GLN A 75 1.98 -0.35 -4.07
CA GLN A 75 3.43 -0.47 -4.02
C GLN A 75 4.13 0.87 -3.70
N ASP A 76 3.44 2.01 -3.74
CA ASP A 76 4.03 3.31 -3.46
C ASP A 76 4.27 3.52 -1.95
N ALA A 77 5.53 3.80 -1.59
CA ALA A 77 5.95 3.93 -0.20
C ALA A 77 5.22 5.06 0.56
N LYS A 78 4.81 6.14 -0.13
CA LYS A 78 4.11 7.27 0.52
C LYS A 78 2.65 6.94 0.75
N VAL A 79 2.03 6.20 -0.16
CA VAL A 79 0.65 5.71 0.01
C VAL A 79 0.61 4.69 1.15
N ILE A 80 1.57 3.76 1.20
CA ILE A 80 1.71 2.82 2.32
C ILE A 80 1.88 3.58 3.65
N ALA A 81 2.70 4.64 3.68
CA ALA A 81 2.86 5.47 4.87
C ALA A 81 1.56 6.17 5.28
N GLY A 82 0.72 6.57 4.32
CA GLY A 82 -0.60 7.13 4.59
C GLY A 82 -1.58 6.13 5.18
N SER A 83 -1.58 4.90 4.70
CA SER A 83 -2.40 3.82 5.28
C SER A 83 -1.94 3.36 6.67
N ALA A 84 -0.70 3.68 7.05
CA ALA A 84 -0.21 3.54 8.43
C ALA A 84 -0.69 4.64 9.39
N GLY A 85 -1.61 5.52 8.96
CA GLY A 85 -2.15 6.63 9.75
C GLY A 85 -1.21 7.84 9.87
N LYS A 86 -0.10 7.87 9.10
CA LYS A 86 0.86 8.99 9.12
C LYS A 86 0.53 10.10 8.12
N VAL A 87 -0.41 9.86 7.20
CA VAL A 87 -0.86 10.83 6.19
C VAL A 87 -2.37 10.82 6.18
N GLU A 88 -2.98 12.01 6.11
CA GLU A 88 -4.42 12.16 6.07
C GLU A 88 -5.02 11.54 4.78
N PRO A 89 -6.20 10.89 4.86
CA PRO A 89 -6.85 10.28 3.69
C PRO A 89 -7.05 11.25 2.53
N GLU A 90 -7.32 12.52 2.82
CA GLU A 90 -7.48 13.55 1.79
C GLU A 90 -6.21 13.79 0.98
N VAL A 91 -5.04 13.77 1.63
CA VAL A 91 -3.75 13.93 0.94
C VAL A 91 -3.46 12.71 0.08
N VAL A 92 -3.80 11.51 0.54
CA VAL A 92 -3.68 10.28 -0.27
C VAL A 92 -4.57 10.39 -1.51
N ASN A 93 -5.85 10.72 -1.32
CA ASN A 93 -6.86 10.71 -2.38
C ASN A 93 -6.72 11.88 -3.37
N LYS A 94 -6.37 13.08 -2.91
CA LYS A 94 -6.32 14.30 -3.74
C LYS A 94 -4.92 14.65 -4.27
N VAL A 95 -3.85 14.04 -3.71
CA VAL A 95 -2.47 14.39 -4.09
C VAL A 95 -1.67 13.17 -4.54
N LEU A 96 -1.59 12.12 -3.71
CA LEU A 96 -0.71 10.98 -3.99
C LEU A 96 -1.23 10.13 -5.15
N ILE A 97 -2.51 9.74 -5.11
CA ILE A 97 -3.13 8.92 -6.16
C ILE A 97 -3.06 9.61 -7.54
N PRO A 98 -3.49 10.88 -7.72
CA PRO A 98 -3.35 11.57 -9.00
C PRO A 98 -1.90 11.62 -9.49
N LYS A 99 -0.93 11.85 -8.60
CA LYS A 99 0.48 11.91 -8.97
C LYS A 99 1.01 10.58 -9.51
N ILE A 100 0.57 9.46 -8.93
CA ILE A 100 0.95 8.12 -9.39
C ILE A 100 0.32 7.83 -10.75
N ILE A 101 -0.98 8.14 -10.92
CA ILE A 101 -1.67 7.97 -12.21
C ILE A 101 -1.00 8.81 -13.30
N GLN A 102 -0.65 10.07 -13.01
CA GLN A 102 0.04 10.94 -13.98
C GLN A 102 1.45 10.49 -14.30
N THR A 103 2.13 9.80 -13.38
CA THR A 103 3.44 9.19 -13.67
C THR A 103 3.31 8.05 -14.69
N LYS A 104 2.21 7.28 -14.63
CA LYS A 104 1.94 6.18 -15.57
C LYS A 104 1.37 6.67 -16.90
N TYR A 105 0.52 7.70 -16.86
CA TYR A 105 -0.11 8.31 -18.03
C TYR A 105 0.19 9.83 -18.05
N PRO A 106 1.38 10.23 -18.53
CA PRO A 106 1.78 11.64 -18.56
C PRO A 106 0.93 12.49 -19.50
N ASP A 107 0.30 11.86 -20.49
CA ASP A 107 -0.50 12.54 -21.53
C ASP A 107 -1.94 12.87 -21.09
N LEU A 108 -2.34 12.48 -19.87
CA LEU A 108 -3.66 12.81 -19.34
C LEU A 108 -3.76 14.32 -19.07
N THR A 109 -4.86 14.91 -19.54
CA THR A 109 -5.23 16.26 -19.13
C THR A 109 -5.61 16.30 -17.64
N LYS A 110 -5.61 17.48 -17.04
CA LYS A 110 -6.00 17.64 -15.61
C LYS A 110 -7.41 17.12 -15.33
N ALA A 111 -8.35 17.32 -16.26
CA ALA A 111 -9.71 16.83 -16.13
C ALA A 111 -9.78 15.30 -16.21
N GLU A 112 -9.13 14.70 -17.22
CA GLU A 112 -9.08 13.24 -17.36
C GLU A 112 -8.38 12.55 -16.20
N LEU A 113 -7.31 13.17 -15.68
CA LEU A 113 -6.61 12.68 -14.49
C LEU A 113 -7.53 12.65 -13.27
N GLU A 114 -8.30 13.72 -13.07
CA GLU A 114 -9.23 13.83 -11.97
C GLU A 114 -10.35 12.79 -12.09
N GLU A 115 -10.91 12.58 -13.29
CA GLU A 115 -11.91 11.55 -13.56
C GLU A 115 -11.40 10.14 -13.21
N VAL A 116 -10.22 9.77 -13.71
CA VAL A 116 -9.62 8.44 -13.44
C VAL A 116 -9.29 8.28 -11.97
N SER A 117 -8.72 9.32 -11.33
CA SER A 117 -8.40 9.30 -9.91
C SER A 117 -9.67 9.15 -9.05
N GLN A 118 -10.71 9.89 -9.38
CA GLN A 118 -11.99 9.85 -8.66
C GLN A 118 -12.63 8.48 -8.80
N TYR A 119 -12.67 7.92 -10.01
CA TYR A 119 -13.19 6.58 -10.27
C TYR A 119 -12.43 5.54 -9.44
N LEU A 120 -11.10 5.57 -9.47
CA LEU A 120 -10.26 4.61 -8.75
C LEU A 120 -10.49 4.67 -7.23
N VAL A 121 -10.57 5.88 -6.66
CA VAL A 121 -10.83 6.06 -5.22
C VAL A 121 -12.21 5.49 -4.86
N VAL A 122 -13.24 5.84 -5.62
CA VAL A 122 -14.60 5.32 -5.43
C VAL A 122 -14.62 3.80 -5.51
N ASP A 123 -14.09 3.24 -6.59
CA ASP A 123 -14.05 1.80 -6.80
C ASP A 123 -13.30 1.08 -5.68
N SER A 124 -12.18 1.63 -5.21
CA SER A 124 -11.38 1.03 -4.14
C SER A 124 -12.07 1.09 -2.77
N VAL A 125 -12.75 2.19 -2.45
CA VAL A 125 -13.51 2.31 -1.18
C VAL A 125 -14.76 1.43 -1.22
N ILE A 126 -15.50 1.42 -2.32
CA ILE A 126 -16.76 0.70 -2.45
C ILE A 126 -16.55 -0.82 -2.57
N SER A 127 -15.54 -1.27 -3.33
CA SER A 127 -15.22 -2.71 -3.44
C SER A 127 -14.79 -3.34 -2.12
N THR A 128 -14.27 -2.54 -1.18
CA THR A 128 -13.91 -2.99 0.16
C THR A 128 -15.00 -2.74 1.21
N ALA A 129 -16.08 -2.06 0.83
CA ALA A 129 -17.18 -1.72 1.73
C ALA A 129 -18.14 -2.89 1.94
N GLU A 130 -18.72 -2.96 3.13
CA GLU A 130 -19.80 -3.92 3.41
C GLU A 130 -21.15 -3.27 3.11
N VAL A 131 -21.91 -3.85 2.19
CA VAL A 131 -23.30 -3.45 1.96
C VAL A 131 -24.20 -4.26 2.89
N LYS A 132 -25.00 -3.57 3.71
CA LYS A 132 -26.00 -4.18 4.59
C LYS A 132 -27.38 -3.62 4.26
N GLU A 133 -28.34 -4.52 4.13
CA GLU A 133 -29.74 -4.19 3.93
C GLU A 133 -30.47 -4.26 5.26
N VAL A 134 -31.13 -3.17 5.64
CA VAL A 134 -31.88 -3.06 6.90
C VAL A 134 -33.27 -2.53 6.56
N GLY A 135 -34.24 -3.44 6.50
CA GLY A 135 -35.58 -3.14 5.97
C GLY A 135 -35.52 -2.81 4.47
N ASP A 136 -36.21 -1.76 4.05
CA ASP A 136 -36.23 -1.31 2.65
C ASP A 136 -35.02 -0.43 2.26
N LYS A 137 -34.10 -0.17 3.20
CA LYS A 137 -32.95 0.71 2.99
C LYS A 137 -31.63 -0.07 2.94
N LYS A 138 -30.78 0.32 1.99
CA LYS A 138 -29.44 -0.22 1.83
C LYS A 138 -28.41 0.75 2.40
N PHE A 139 -27.56 0.23 3.26
CA PHE A 139 -26.48 0.96 3.89
C PHE A 139 -25.14 0.43 3.42
N ILE A 140 -24.17 1.34 3.31
CA ILE A 140 -22.79 1.00 2.99
C ILE A 140 -21.90 1.36 4.18
N ARG A 141 -21.10 0.38 4.61
CA ARG A 141 -20.08 0.56 5.63
C ARG A 141 -18.73 0.76 4.97
N MET A 142 -18.24 1.99 4.98
CA MET A 142 -16.93 2.37 4.44
C MET A 142 -15.99 2.67 5.63
N ALA A 143 -15.08 1.75 5.94
CA ALA A 143 -14.29 1.75 7.18
C ALA A 143 -15.20 1.81 8.43
N ASP A 144 -15.10 2.88 9.23
CA ASP A 144 -15.91 3.08 10.44
C ASP A 144 -17.21 3.87 10.20
N LYS A 145 -17.49 4.28 8.96
CA LYS A 145 -18.68 5.07 8.62
C LYS A 145 -19.78 4.16 8.08
N PHE A 146 -20.98 4.31 8.63
CA PHE A 146 -22.20 3.64 8.18
C PHE A 146 -23.14 4.67 7.55
N ILE A 147 -23.31 4.62 6.23
CA ILE A 147 -23.98 5.66 5.45
C ILE A 147 -25.10 5.03 4.62
N ASN A 148 -26.25 5.71 4.50
CA ASN A 148 -27.30 5.31 3.58
C ASN A 148 -26.80 5.49 2.14
N ILE A 149 -26.98 4.50 1.27
CA ILE A 149 -26.54 4.57 -0.14
C ILE A 149 -27.14 5.80 -0.84
N GLU A 150 -28.34 6.22 -0.48
CA GLU A 150 -28.99 7.40 -1.05
C GLU A 150 -28.27 8.72 -0.72
N ASP A 151 -27.55 8.78 0.39
CA ASP A 151 -26.83 9.96 0.88
C ASP A 151 -25.34 9.93 0.50
N LEU A 152 -24.94 8.97 -0.33
CA LEU A 152 -23.56 8.81 -0.76
C LEU A 152 -23.07 10.02 -1.57
N ASN A 153 -22.04 10.69 -1.06
CA ASN A 153 -21.38 11.84 -1.66
C ASN A 153 -19.89 11.55 -1.86
N ILE A 154 -19.30 12.10 -2.93
CA ILE A 154 -17.88 11.98 -3.20
C ILE A 154 -17.00 12.48 -2.05
N ASP A 155 -17.37 13.55 -1.36
CA ASP A 155 -16.57 14.08 -0.24
C ASP A 155 -16.45 13.07 0.91
N LEU A 156 -17.54 12.32 1.16
CA LEU A 156 -17.54 11.26 2.16
C LEU A 156 -16.59 10.13 1.76
N ILE A 157 -16.60 9.75 0.48
CA ILE A 157 -15.69 8.72 -0.05
C ILE A 157 -14.24 9.19 0.03
N GLN A 158 -13.95 10.44 -0.35
CA GLN A 158 -12.60 11.01 -0.31
C GLN A 158 -12.04 11.18 1.11
N SER A 159 -12.91 11.20 2.12
CA SER A 159 -12.48 11.21 3.53
C SER A 159 -12.07 9.82 4.06
N VAL A 160 -12.27 8.75 3.27
CA VAL A 160 -11.92 7.38 3.63
C VAL A 160 -10.65 6.97 2.88
N ASN A 161 -9.72 6.30 3.56
CA ASN A 161 -8.54 5.76 2.90
C ASN A 161 -8.90 4.46 2.14
N PRO A 162 -8.80 4.43 0.80
CA PRO A 162 -9.16 3.27 -0.03
C PRO A 162 -8.31 2.03 0.25
N PHE A 163 -7.12 2.18 0.83
CA PHE A 163 -6.15 1.10 1.02
C PHE A 163 -5.92 0.76 2.50
N GLN A 164 -6.82 1.20 3.39
CA GLN A 164 -6.72 0.91 4.82
C GLN A 164 -6.73 -0.60 5.10
N LYS A 165 -7.71 -1.33 4.53
CA LYS A 165 -7.83 -2.79 4.71
C LYS A 165 -6.65 -3.56 4.10
N ALA A 166 -6.19 -3.12 2.94
CA ALA A 166 -4.98 -3.65 2.31
C ALA A 166 -3.75 -3.46 3.21
N PHE A 167 -3.62 -2.31 3.85
CA PHE A 167 -2.56 -2.06 4.84
C PHE A 167 -2.74 -2.89 6.10
N GLU A 168 -3.94 -3.07 6.63
CA GLU A 168 -4.17 -3.94 7.80
C GLU A 168 -3.70 -5.38 7.51
N ILE A 169 -3.99 -5.90 6.32
CA ILE A 169 -3.51 -7.20 5.87
C ILE A 169 -1.97 -7.18 5.71
N LEU A 170 -1.43 -6.19 5.01
CA LEU A 170 0.03 -6.01 4.86
C LEU A 170 0.74 -5.88 6.20
N SER A 171 0.20 -5.16 7.17
CA SER A 171 0.81 -4.90 8.48
C SER A 171 0.77 -6.12 9.39
N LYS A 172 -0.24 -6.99 9.24
CA LYS A 172 -0.27 -8.31 9.89
C LYS A 172 0.83 -9.21 9.35
N GLU A 173 1.14 -9.13 8.06
CA GLU A 173 2.21 -9.92 7.44
C GLU A 173 3.60 -9.29 7.58
N VAL A 174 3.70 -7.95 7.55
CA VAL A 174 4.93 -7.17 7.68
C VAL A 174 5.14 -6.81 9.14
N THR A 175 5.73 -7.75 9.87
CA THR A 175 6.11 -7.55 11.28
C THR A 175 7.34 -6.64 11.43
N VAL A 176 7.56 -6.10 12.64
CA VAL A 176 8.80 -5.37 13.01
C VAL A 176 10.05 -6.17 12.64
N ASN A 177 9.97 -7.51 12.68
CA ASN A 177 11.04 -8.41 12.28
C ASN A 177 11.31 -8.34 10.78
N VAL A 178 10.29 -8.30 9.92
CA VAL A 178 10.44 -8.17 8.46
C VAL A 178 11.07 -6.81 8.12
N LEU A 179 10.62 -5.71 8.75
CA LEU A 179 11.21 -4.39 8.58
C LEU A 179 12.68 -4.34 9.02
N LYS A 180 13.01 -4.99 10.15
CA LYS A 180 14.39 -5.15 10.62
C LYS A 180 15.24 -5.90 9.60
N LEU A 181 14.72 -6.99 9.03
CA LEU A 181 15.41 -7.78 7.99
C LEU A 181 15.65 -6.96 6.71
N ILE A 182 14.69 -6.13 6.29
CA ILE A 182 14.85 -5.21 5.16
C ILE A 182 15.98 -4.20 5.42
N LYS A 183 15.95 -3.55 6.59
CA LYS A 183 16.97 -2.56 6.99
C LYS A 183 18.36 -3.20 7.03
N GLU A 184 18.50 -4.37 7.64
CA GLU A 184 19.75 -5.12 7.69
C GLU A 184 20.28 -5.47 6.30
N ALA A 185 19.42 -5.87 5.37
CA ALA A 185 19.85 -6.21 4.02
C ALA A 185 20.29 -5.01 3.17
N ILE A 186 19.68 -3.84 3.39
CA ILE A 186 20.12 -2.59 2.74
C ILE A 186 21.50 -2.19 3.29
N GLU A 187 21.70 -2.26 4.60
CA GLU A 187 22.98 -1.94 5.23
C GLU A 187 24.07 -2.95 4.83
N ALA A 188 23.74 -4.24 4.70
CA ALA A 188 24.64 -5.27 4.17
C ALA A 188 25.22 -4.92 2.79
N THR A 189 24.46 -4.24 1.93
CA THR A 189 24.95 -3.82 0.60
C THR A 189 25.94 -2.66 0.64
N LYS A 190 25.95 -1.89 1.73
CA LYS A 190 26.86 -0.74 1.93
C LYS A 190 28.13 -1.13 2.68
N ILE A 191 28.10 -2.24 3.41
CA ILE A 191 29.21 -2.71 4.23
C ILE A 191 30.30 -3.29 3.33
N SER A 192 31.47 -2.66 3.33
CA SER A 192 32.71 -3.26 2.81
C SER A 192 33.46 -3.90 3.97
N MET A 193 33.35 -5.23 4.08
CA MET A 193 34.02 -6.04 5.09
C MET A 193 34.47 -7.36 4.49
N THR A 194 35.67 -7.82 4.85
CA THR A 194 36.22 -9.10 4.39
C THR A 194 35.84 -10.23 5.33
N GLN A 195 35.92 -11.47 4.84
CA GLN A 195 35.62 -12.65 5.66
C GLN A 195 36.62 -12.82 6.82
N GLU A 196 37.89 -12.48 6.60
CA GLU A 196 38.95 -12.51 7.62
C GLU A 196 38.66 -11.51 8.75
N GLU A 197 38.26 -10.28 8.40
CA GLU A 197 37.87 -9.25 9.37
C GLU A 197 36.64 -9.72 10.19
N ALA A 198 35.66 -10.36 9.55
CA ALA A 198 34.49 -10.89 10.24
C ALA A 198 34.84 -11.99 11.25
N ILE A 199 35.82 -12.84 10.93
CA ILE A 199 36.29 -13.91 11.83
C ILE A 199 36.99 -13.31 13.06
N GLU A 200 37.79 -12.25 12.89
CA GLU A 200 38.47 -11.58 13.99
C GLU A 200 37.50 -10.83 14.93
N LEU A 201 36.43 -10.27 14.37
CA LEU A 201 35.41 -9.54 15.12
C LEU A 201 34.38 -10.46 15.80
N TRP A 202 34.26 -11.73 15.36
CA TRP A 202 33.27 -12.67 15.90
C TRP A 202 33.39 -12.95 17.40
N PRO A 203 34.59 -13.18 17.98
CA PRO A 203 34.75 -13.32 19.43
C PRO A 203 34.33 -12.04 20.18
N LYS A 204 34.68 -10.86 19.66
CA LYS A 204 34.33 -9.55 20.24
C LYS A 204 32.81 -9.33 20.22
N LEU A 205 32.14 -9.80 19.17
CA LEU A 205 30.69 -9.75 19.03
C LEU A 205 29.98 -10.66 20.04
N LYS A 206 30.49 -11.88 20.26
CA LYS A 206 29.99 -12.78 21.32
C LYS A 206 30.17 -12.16 22.71
N ALA A 207 31.34 -11.60 22.98
CA ALA A 207 31.62 -10.90 24.25
C ALA A 207 30.67 -9.71 24.46
N PHE A 208 30.42 -8.91 23.42
CA PHE A 208 29.48 -7.79 23.48
C PHE A 208 28.07 -8.26 23.84
N LYS A 209 27.58 -9.34 23.21
CA LYS A 209 26.25 -9.89 23.47
C LYS A 209 26.10 -10.40 24.91
N VAL A 210 27.14 -11.02 25.45
CA VAL A 210 27.16 -11.48 26.85
C VAL A 210 27.21 -10.30 27.83
N GLN A 211 27.99 -9.26 27.51
CA GLN A 211 28.21 -8.13 28.40
C GLN A 211 27.02 -7.15 28.46
N PHE A 212 26.39 -6.87 27.32
CA PHE A 212 25.32 -5.87 27.22
C PHE A 212 23.91 -6.48 27.10
N GLY A 213 23.79 -7.80 27.00
CA GLY A 213 22.51 -8.51 26.85
C GLY A 213 21.74 -8.18 25.57
N ARG A 214 22.34 -7.42 24.64
CA ARG A 214 21.74 -6.97 23.39
C ARG A 214 22.70 -7.10 22.22
N GLU A 215 22.14 -7.00 21.01
CA GLU A 215 22.94 -6.96 19.79
C GLU A 215 23.55 -5.56 19.59
N PRO A 216 24.74 -5.46 18.98
CA PRO A 216 25.33 -4.18 18.60
C PRO A 216 24.40 -3.40 17.66
N SER A 217 24.32 -2.07 17.84
CA SER A 217 23.47 -1.21 17.02
C SER A 217 24.27 -0.34 16.05
N LEU A 218 23.81 -0.25 14.80
CA LEU A 218 24.33 0.68 13.79
C LEU A 218 24.06 2.16 14.15
N GLU A 219 23.10 2.43 15.03
CA GLU A 219 22.76 3.78 15.47
C GLU A 219 23.57 4.21 16.70
N SER A 220 24.46 3.35 17.20
CA SER A 220 25.31 3.69 18.34
C SER A 220 26.27 4.83 18.01
N ASN A 221 26.54 5.71 18.99
CA ASN A 221 27.57 6.73 18.87
C ASN A 221 28.98 6.13 18.92
N ASN A 222 29.12 4.89 19.38
CA ASN A 222 30.38 4.19 19.46
C ASN A 222 30.76 3.56 18.12
N LEU A 223 31.90 3.98 17.55
CA LEU A 223 32.45 3.46 16.28
C LEU A 223 32.73 1.95 16.34
N ILE A 224 33.16 1.43 17.50
CA ILE A 224 33.44 0.00 17.69
C ILE A 224 32.13 -0.79 17.69
N GLU A 225 31.08 -0.29 18.37
CA GLU A 225 29.77 -0.93 18.37
C GLU A 225 29.14 -0.93 16.97
N LYS A 226 29.28 0.18 16.23
CA LYS A 226 28.88 0.26 14.82
C LYS A 226 29.59 -0.78 13.97
N ARG A 227 30.92 -0.91 14.07
CA ARG A 227 31.67 -1.91 13.30
C ARG A 227 31.29 -3.34 13.67
N LEU A 228 31.00 -3.61 14.95
CA LEU A 228 30.46 -4.90 15.39
C LEU A 228 29.05 -5.16 14.84
N ALA A 229 28.20 -4.13 14.72
CA ALA A 229 26.88 -4.23 14.13
C ALA A 229 26.95 -4.52 12.62
N GLU A 230 27.86 -3.85 11.90
CA GLU A 230 28.18 -4.15 10.51
C GLU A 230 28.66 -5.60 10.34
N CYS A 231 29.53 -6.05 11.26
CA CYS A 231 30.00 -7.42 11.27
C CYS A 231 28.88 -8.45 11.46
N LEU A 232 27.93 -8.17 12.35
CA LEU A 232 26.76 -9.02 12.57
C LEU A 232 25.93 -9.18 11.29
N ILE A 233 25.67 -8.06 10.63
CA ILE A 233 24.85 -7.98 9.42
C ILE A 233 25.51 -8.74 8.28
N TYR A 234 26.81 -8.57 8.08
CA TYR A 234 27.57 -9.31 7.10
C TYR A 234 27.51 -10.83 7.32
N ILE A 235 27.75 -11.30 8.55
CA ILE A 235 27.73 -12.73 8.88
C ILE A 235 26.34 -13.33 8.62
N ARG A 236 25.27 -12.61 8.97
CA ARG A 236 23.89 -13.03 8.69
C ARG A 236 23.62 -13.11 7.19
N GLU A 237 24.12 -12.16 6.41
CA GLU A 237 23.96 -12.18 4.96
C GLU A 237 24.73 -13.34 4.32
N GLN A 238 25.95 -13.64 4.79
CA GLN A 238 26.71 -14.81 4.33
C GLN A 238 25.97 -16.13 4.63
N ARG A 239 25.36 -16.24 5.82
CA ARG A 239 24.51 -17.40 6.18
C ARG A 239 23.30 -17.54 5.25
N ARG A 240 22.58 -16.44 4.99
CA ARG A 240 21.44 -16.44 4.04
C ARG A 240 21.85 -16.88 2.65
N ARG A 241 22.99 -16.41 2.13
CA ARG A 241 23.52 -16.84 0.82
C ARG A 241 23.92 -18.31 0.78
N ALA A 242 24.36 -18.86 1.90
CA ALA A 242 24.67 -20.28 2.04
C ALA A 242 23.40 -21.16 2.18
N GLY A 243 22.21 -20.57 2.28
CA GLY A 243 20.94 -21.29 2.44
C GLY A 243 20.74 -21.90 3.83
N VAL A 244 21.43 -21.37 4.85
CA VAL A 244 21.42 -21.86 6.25
C VAL A 244 20.90 -20.80 7.22
#